data_AF-A0AAD9D9X6-F1
#
_entry.id   AF-A0AAD9D9X6-F1
#
_cell.length_a   1.000
_cell.length_b   1.000
_cell.length_c   1.000
_cell.angle_alpha   90.00
_cell.angle_beta   90.00
_cell.angle_gamma   90.00
#
_symmetry.space_group_name_H-M   'P 1'
#
loop_
_entity.id
_entity.type
_entity.pdbx_description
1 polymer ?
#
loop_
_entity_poly.entity_id
_entity_poly.type
_entity_poly.pdbx_seq_one_letter_code
_entity_poly.pdbx_strand_id
1 'polypeptide(L)'
;MLRDPLNHAMSLYKILNQKNGTREEWMDHLEEPSGTGKWATMLDFFLYNINGPTGRNPHNVTKEEKVRRGIELLQRHFDVVSLGDHTEFMEQVLNYTGWKHLDMPHMNVHKKPLEFTKKEVEKLYKLLVRNGDVDFVDAVKQRIVGICHIWRMFEMSLENGRWLVPRPRHRLEIVIEEEC
;
A
#
# COMPACT_ATOMS: atom_id res chain seq x y z
N MET A 1 5.99 -3.06 -1.71
CA MET A 1 5.29 -3.20 -0.42
C MET A 1 4.52 -1.94 -0.13
N LEU A 2 3.22 -2.10 0.11
CA LEU A 2 2.33 -1.04 0.55
C LEU A 2 2.15 -1.14 2.07
N ARG A 3 1.73 -0.05 2.70
CA ARG A 3 1.52 0.05 4.16
C ARG A 3 0.11 0.56 4.41
N ASP A 4 -0.38 0.38 5.64
CA ASP A 4 -1.56 1.10 6.09
C ASP A 4 -1.40 2.63 5.85
N PRO A 5 -2.37 3.29 5.18
CA PRO A 5 -2.27 4.70 4.80
C PRO A 5 -2.06 5.65 5.98
N LEU A 6 -2.75 5.40 7.10
CA LEU A 6 -2.68 6.27 8.27
C LEU A 6 -1.30 6.14 8.93
N ASN A 7 -0.82 4.93 9.13
CA ASN A 7 0.51 4.66 9.66
C ASN A 7 1.62 5.23 8.76
N HIS A 8 1.46 5.15 7.43
CA HIS A 8 2.37 5.77 6.49
C HIS A 8 2.37 7.29 6.66
N ALA A 9 1.21 7.94 6.62
CA ALA A 9 1.08 9.38 6.78
C ALA A 9 1.66 9.85 8.12
N MET A 10 1.26 9.25 9.25
CA MET A 10 1.81 9.59 10.56
C MET A 10 3.34 9.43 10.61
N SER A 11 3.90 8.46 9.90
CA SER A 11 5.35 8.29 9.85
C SER A 11 6.08 9.39 9.09
N LEU A 12 5.43 10.09 8.15
CA LEU A 12 6.03 11.23 7.44
C LEU A 12 6.13 12.48 8.35
N TYR A 13 5.39 12.53 9.45
CA TYR A 13 5.60 13.57 10.47
C TYR A 13 7.04 13.57 11.01
N LYS A 14 7.72 12.42 10.98
CA LYS A 14 9.13 12.27 11.41
C LYS A 14 10.09 13.17 10.63
N ILE A 15 9.75 13.51 9.39
CA ILE A 15 10.57 14.38 8.52
C ILE A 15 10.09 15.83 8.50
N LEU A 16 9.16 16.21 9.40
CA LEU A 16 8.63 17.58 9.53
C LEU A 16 9.75 18.62 9.59
N ASN A 17 10.70 18.43 10.51
CA ASN A 17 11.84 19.33 10.71
C ASN A 17 12.78 19.35 9.50
N GLN A 18 12.93 18.23 8.79
CA GLN A 18 13.77 18.16 7.59
C GLN A 18 13.16 18.92 6.41
N LYS A 19 11.83 19.03 6.38
CA LYS A 19 11.07 19.73 5.33
C LYS A 19 10.77 21.19 5.66
N ASN A 20 11.31 21.72 6.77
CA ASN A 20 10.98 23.06 7.29
C ASN A 20 9.46 23.28 7.33
N GLY A 21 8.71 22.31 7.87
CA GLY A 21 7.25 22.39 7.99
C GLY A 21 6.78 22.64 9.41
N THR A 22 5.54 23.12 9.55
CA THR A 22 4.86 23.22 10.85
C THR A 22 3.83 22.11 11.03
N ARG A 23 3.37 21.90 12.28
CA ARG A 23 2.34 20.89 12.56
C ARG A 23 1.03 21.23 11.86
N GLU A 24 0.70 22.51 11.79
CA GLU A 24 -0.49 23.04 11.10
C GLU A 24 -0.39 22.75 9.59
N GLU A 25 0.73 23.11 8.96
CA GLU A 25 0.99 22.78 7.55
C GLU A 25 0.87 21.27 7.28
N TRP A 26 1.40 20.45 8.20
CA TRP A 26 1.28 19.00 8.13
C TRP A 26 -0.18 18.53 8.29
N MET A 27 -0.98 19.15 9.16
CA MET A 27 -2.38 18.74 9.33
C MET A 27 -3.26 19.12 8.14
N ASP A 28 -2.84 20.13 7.37
CA ASP A 28 -3.62 20.73 6.29
C ASP A 28 -3.11 20.33 4.90
N HIS A 29 -1.99 19.59 4.81
CA HIS A 29 -1.31 19.30 3.54
C HIS A 29 -2.12 18.56 2.48
N LEU A 30 -3.24 17.92 2.85
CA LEU A 30 -4.17 17.22 1.95
C LEU A 30 -5.52 17.93 1.82
N GLU A 31 -5.66 19.14 2.38
CA GLU A 31 -6.88 19.93 2.22
C GLU A 31 -7.11 20.30 0.76
N GLU A 32 -6.04 20.61 0.04
CA GLU A 32 -6.06 20.79 -1.42
C GLU A 32 -5.78 19.46 -2.14
N PRO A 33 -6.54 19.13 -3.20
CA PRO A 33 -6.35 17.89 -3.95
C PRO A 33 -5.04 17.87 -4.75
N SER A 34 -4.57 19.04 -5.18
CA SER A 34 -3.38 19.24 -6.01
C SER A 34 -2.38 20.19 -5.36
N GLY A 35 -1.10 20.08 -5.71
CA GLY A 35 -0.06 21.03 -5.30
C GLY A 35 1.30 20.39 -5.06
N THR A 36 2.36 21.19 -4.98
CA THR A 36 3.70 20.71 -4.61
C THR A 36 3.77 20.44 -3.11
N GLY A 37 3.22 19.29 -2.68
CA GLY A 37 3.21 18.88 -1.29
C GLY A 37 4.62 18.55 -0.78
N LYS A 38 4.99 19.08 0.40
CA LYS A 38 6.22 18.66 1.13
C LYS A 38 6.19 17.17 1.50
N TRP A 39 4.98 16.63 1.58
CA TRP A 39 4.68 15.25 1.94
C TRP A 39 3.73 14.64 0.91
N ALA A 40 3.97 13.37 0.59
CA ALA A 40 3.09 12.61 -0.27
C ALA A 40 2.44 11.48 0.48
N THR A 41 1.18 11.29 0.16
CA THR A 41 0.49 10.06 0.47
C THR A 41 1.04 8.91 -0.39
N MET A 42 0.67 7.69 -0.04
CA MET A 42 1.17 6.51 -0.73
C MET A 42 0.67 6.45 -2.17
N LEU A 43 -0.62 6.73 -2.38
CA LEU A 43 -1.22 6.72 -3.70
C LEU A 43 -0.67 7.85 -4.57
N ASP A 44 -0.47 9.06 -4.02
CA ASP A 44 0.09 10.18 -4.78
C ASP A 44 1.55 9.93 -5.15
N PHE A 45 2.35 9.38 -4.24
CA PHE A 45 3.73 9.01 -4.52
C PHE A 45 3.80 7.94 -5.61
N PHE A 46 2.95 6.92 -5.51
CA PHE A 46 2.89 5.81 -6.46
C PHE A 46 2.49 6.26 -7.87
N LEU A 47 1.51 7.17 -7.99
CA LEU A 47 1.00 7.60 -9.29
C LEU A 47 1.81 8.72 -9.95
N TYR A 48 2.31 9.67 -9.16
CA TYR A 48 2.79 10.94 -9.70
C TYR A 48 4.24 11.25 -9.37
N ASN A 49 4.90 10.44 -8.54
CA ASN A 49 6.27 10.65 -8.08
C ASN A 49 6.52 12.13 -7.69
N ILE A 50 5.98 12.50 -6.52
CA ILE A 50 5.91 13.86 -5.98
C ILE A 50 7.23 14.66 -5.88
N ASN A 51 8.38 14.02 -6.12
CA ASN A 51 9.67 14.72 -6.23
C ASN A 51 9.84 15.44 -7.59
N GLY A 52 8.94 15.20 -8.55
CA GLY A 52 8.88 15.91 -9.83
C GLY A 52 8.20 17.28 -9.73
N PRO A 53 8.33 18.12 -10.77
CA PRO A 53 7.82 19.50 -10.79
C PRO A 53 6.28 19.60 -10.71
N THR A 54 5.59 18.47 -10.88
CA THR A 54 4.13 18.38 -11.01
C THR A 54 3.40 18.23 -9.67
N GLY A 55 4.08 17.83 -8.59
CA GLY A 55 3.48 17.68 -7.26
C GLY A 55 2.41 16.57 -7.18
N ARG A 56 1.50 16.72 -6.21
CA ARG A 56 0.36 15.83 -5.97
C ARG A 56 -0.75 16.13 -6.99
N ASN A 57 -1.32 15.07 -7.57
CA ASN A 57 -2.49 15.09 -8.47
C ASN A 57 -2.49 16.26 -9.49
N PRO A 58 -1.47 16.37 -10.37
CA PRO A 58 -1.28 17.52 -11.26
C PRO A 58 -2.44 17.77 -12.22
N HIS A 59 -3.23 16.75 -12.51
CA HIS A 59 -4.37 16.83 -13.44
C HIS A 59 -5.72 16.92 -12.72
N ASN A 60 -5.72 17.17 -11.41
CA ASN A 60 -6.91 17.24 -10.56
C ASN A 60 -7.90 16.09 -10.81
N VAL A 61 -7.36 14.88 -10.91
CA VAL A 61 -8.09 13.66 -11.19
C VAL A 61 -8.95 13.27 -9.98
N THR A 62 -10.11 12.68 -10.22
CA THR A 62 -11.00 12.20 -9.16
C THR A 62 -10.35 11.07 -8.35
N LYS A 63 -10.81 10.88 -7.11
CA LYS A 63 -10.29 9.81 -6.24
C LYS A 63 -10.47 8.43 -6.87
N GLU A 64 -11.60 8.19 -7.53
CA GLU A 64 -11.95 6.90 -8.14
C GLU A 64 -10.99 6.57 -9.28
N GLU A 65 -10.68 7.57 -10.11
CA GLU A 65 -9.77 7.40 -11.23
C GLU A 65 -8.32 7.24 -10.76
N LYS A 66 -7.90 7.91 -9.67
CA LYS A 66 -6.61 7.64 -9.03
C LYS A 66 -6.50 6.19 -8.55
N VAL A 67 -7.50 5.71 -7.80
CA VAL A 67 -7.55 4.33 -7.30
C VAL A 67 -7.52 3.34 -8.46
N ARG A 68 -8.33 3.57 -9.50
CA ARG A 68 -8.38 2.71 -10.70
C ARG A 68 -7.02 2.62 -11.38
N ARG A 69 -6.35 3.76 -11.61
CA ARG A 69 -5.00 3.80 -12.19
C ARG A 69 -3.98 3.09 -11.31
N GLY A 70 -4.06 3.28 -9.99
CA GLY A 70 -3.17 2.63 -9.04
C GLY A 70 -3.26 1.11 -9.13
N ILE A 71 -4.48 0.57 -9.11
CA ILE A 71 -4.70 -0.87 -9.24
C ILE A 71 -4.26 -1.41 -10.60
N GLU A 72 -4.56 -0.69 -11.69
CA GLU A 72 -4.15 -1.07 -13.04
C GLU A 72 -2.62 -1.15 -13.17
N LEU A 73 -1.88 -0.20 -12.59
CA LEU A 73 -0.42 -0.21 -12.59
C LEU A 73 0.14 -1.39 -11.79
N LEU A 74 -0.41 -1.66 -10.60
CA LEU A 74 -0.01 -2.82 -9.80
C LEU A 74 -0.20 -4.13 -10.57
N GLN A 75 -1.37 -4.31 -11.19
CA GLN A 75 -1.69 -5.54 -11.93
C GLN A 75 -0.83 -5.76 -13.18
N ARG A 76 -0.37 -4.68 -13.82
CA ARG A 76 0.37 -4.77 -15.10
C ARG A 76 1.88 -4.79 -14.95
N HIS A 77 2.41 -4.19 -13.89
CA HIS A 77 3.85 -3.88 -13.80
C HIS A 77 4.53 -4.42 -12.54
N PHE A 78 3.79 -5.04 -11.62
CA PHE A 78 4.36 -5.57 -10.38
C PHE A 78 4.01 -7.05 -10.23
N ASP A 79 5.05 -7.89 -10.17
CA ASP A 79 4.90 -9.33 -9.97
C ASP A 79 4.56 -9.67 -8.52
N VAL A 80 5.08 -8.89 -7.57
CA VAL A 80 4.91 -9.13 -6.13
C VAL A 80 4.46 -7.84 -5.44
N VAL A 81 3.30 -7.92 -4.77
CA VAL A 81 2.73 -6.83 -3.98
C VAL A 81 2.32 -7.36 -2.61
N SER A 82 2.90 -6.80 -1.55
CA SER A 82 2.59 -7.13 -0.16
C SER A 82 2.07 -5.92 0.60
N LEU A 83 1.33 -6.18 1.69
CA LEU A 83 0.77 -5.16 2.59
C LEU A 83 1.31 -5.33 4.01
N GLY A 84 2.25 -4.49 4.43
CA GLY A 84 2.73 -4.39 5.80
C GLY A 84 3.55 -5.58 6.34
N ASP A 85 3.54 -6.73 5.68
CA ASP A 85 4.33 -7.90 6.08
C ASP A 85 5.71 -7.89 5.40
N HIS A 86 6.73 -7.53 6.18
CA HIS A 86 8.12 -7.50 5.74
C HIS A 86 8.72 -8.89 5.58
N THR A 87 8.33 -9.83 6.44
CA THR A 87 8.84 -11.19 6.44
C THR A 87 8.30 -11.93 5.23
N GLU A 88 6.97 -11.89 5.03
CA GLU A 88 6.33 -12.55 3.89
C GLU A 88 6.84 -11.99 2.56
N PHE A 89 6.97 -10.66 2.45
CA PHE A 89 7.52 -10.05 1.23
C PHE A 89 8.94 -10.53 0.94
N MET A 90 9.79 -10.56 1.97
CA MET A 90 11.17 -11.02 1.84
C MET A 90 11.22 -12.49 1.43
N GLU A 91 10.46 -13.36 2.08
CA GLU A 91 10.39 -14.78 1.75
C GLU A 91 9.94 -15.00 0.30
N GLN A 92 8.91 -14.28 -0.14
CA GLN A 92 8.45 -14.34 -1.53
C GLN A 92 9.57 -13.90 -2.50
N VAL A 93 10.22 -12.78 -2.26
CA VAL A 93 11.31 -12.29 -3.13
C VAL A 93 12.48 -13.28 -3.17
N LEU A 94 12.90 -13.83 -2.02
CA LEU A 94 13.99 -14.81 -1.96
C LEU A 94 13.61 -16.10 -2.71
N ASN A 95 12.36 -16.55 -2.59
CA ASN A 95 11.87 -17.72 -3.31
C ASN A 95 11.84 -17.51 -4.83
N TYR A 96 11.38 -16.34 -5.28
CA TYR A 96 11.34 -16.00 -6.71
C TYR A 96 12.72 -15.80 -7.33
N THR A 97 13.67 -15.23 -6.58
CA THR A 97 15.00 -14.85 -7.12
C THR A 97 16.08 -15.91 -6.89
N GLY A 98 15.85 -16.84 -5.96
CA GLY A 98 16.89 -17.78 -5.49
C GLY A 98 18.01 -17.09 -4.70
N TRP A 99 17.82 -15.83 -4.28
CA TRP A 99 18.79 -15.11 -3.49
C TRP A 99 18.90 -15.68 -2.08
N LYS A 100 20.08 -15.53 -1.47
CA LYS A 100 20.30 -15.93 -0.08
C LYS A 100 19.80 -14.84 0.84
N HIS A 101 19.14 -15.25 1.93
CA HIS A 101 18.77 -14.36 3.00
C HIS A 101 20.03 -13.72 3.61
N LEU A 102 19.96 -12.42 3.89
CA LEU A 102 21.00 -11.67 4.58
C LEU A 102 20.34 -10.93 5.74
N ASP A 103 20.72 -11.29 6.96
CA ASP A 103 20.18 -10.69 8.18
C ASP A 103 20.49 -9.19 8.20
N MET A 104 19.43 -8.36 8.15
CA MET A 104 19.55 -6.92 8.29
C MET A 104 19.15 -6.49 9.71
N PRO A 105 19.98 -5.69 10.40
CA PRO A 105 19.64 -5.19 11.72
C PRO A 105 18.42 -4.26 11.63
N HIS A 106 17.42 -4.51 12.48
CA HIS A 106 16.26 -3.65 12.59
C HIS A 106 16.66 -2.32 13.24
N MET A 107 16.59 -1.23 12.48
CA MET A 107 16.85 0.12 13.00
C MET A 107 15.57 0.95 12.96
N ASN A 108 15.08 1.33 14.15
CA ASN A 108 14.05 2.36 14.23
C ASN A 108 14.67 3.73 13.92
N VAL A 109 14.33 4.28 12.75
CA VAL A 109 14.87 5.56 12.25
C VAL A 109 14.46 6.75 13.14
N HIS A 110 13.42 6.61 13.97
CA HIS A 110 12.94 7.69 14.84
C HIS A 110 12.88 7.25 16.30
N LYS A 111 13.60 7.99 17.15
CA LYS A 111 13.84 7.63 18.55
C LYS A 111 12.79 8.18 19.53
N LYS A 112 11.94 9.11 19.09
CA LYS A 112 10.91 9.74 19.94
C LYS A 112 9.51 9.19 19.63
N PRO A 113 8.61 9.08 20.63
CA PRO A 113 7.20 8.79 20.36
C PRO A 113 6.58 9.91 19.52
N LEU A 114 5.61 9.56 18.70
CA LEU A 114 4.79 10.51 17.95
C LEU A 114 3.47 10.68 18.70
N GLU A 115 3.22 11.89 19.18
CA GLU A 115 1.99 12.20 19.92
C GLU A 115 1.01 12.95 19.01
N PHE A 116 -0.19 12.38 18.88
CA PHE A 116 -1.31 12.96 18.16
C PHE A 116 -2.56 12.88 19.01
N THR A 117 -3.36 13.94 18.98
CA THR A 117 -4.69 13.94 19.55
C THR A 117 -5.63 13.11 18.68
N LYS A 118 -6.69 12.57 19.29
CA LYS A 118 -7.75 11.84 18.55
C LYS A 118 -8.32 12.66 17.38
N LYS A 119 -8.53 13.97 17.59
CA LYS A 119 -9.05 14.88 16.55
C LYS A 119 -8.12 15.00 15.35
N GLU A 120 -6.81 15.02 15.58
CA GLU A 120 -5.82 15.07 14.49
C GLU A 120 -5.80 13.77 13.71
N VAL A 121 -5.83 12.62 14.40
CA VAL A 121 -5.87 11.31 13.74
C VAL A 121 -7.15 11.17 12.90
N GLU A 122 -8.30 11.58 13.43
CA GLU A 122 -9.58 11.56 12.69
C GLU A 122 -9.56 12.51 11.49
N LYS A 123 -9.01 13.72 11.63
CA LYS A 123 -8.86 14.67 10.52
C LYS A 123 -8.00 14.05 9.42
N LEU A 124 -6.84 13.53 9.77
CA LEU A 124 -5.91 12.93 8.82
C LEU A 124 -6.52 11.72 8.11
N TYR A 125 -7.21 10.85 8.85
CA TYR A 125 -7.90 9.71 8.27
C TYR A 125 -8.97 10.14 7.26
N LYS A 126 -9.81 11.12 7.59
CA LYS A 126 -10.82 11.67 6.66
C LYS A 126 -10.18 12.24 5.40
N LEU A 127 -9.03 12.91 5.52
CA LEU A 127 -8.29 13.44 4.38
C LEU A 127 -7.74 12.32 3.49
N LEU A 128 -7.21 11.24 4.07
CA LEU A 128 -6.72 10.08 3.33
C LEU A 128 -7.84 9.32 2.60
N VAL A 129 -9.02 9.16 3.24
CA VAL A 129 -10.22 8.61 2.59
C VAL A 129 -10.62 9.48 1.40
N ARG A 130 -10.66 10.80 1.56
CA ARG A 130 -10.99 11.73 0.48
C ARG A 130 -9.98 11.69 -0.66
N ASN A 131 -8.70 11.48 -0.35
CA ASN A 131 -7.62 11.40 -1.34
C ASN A 131 -7.61 10.07 -2.13
N GLY A 132 -8.20 9.02 -1.56
CA GLY A 132 -8.31 7.68 -2.15
C GLY A 132 -7.27 6.67 -1.64
N ASP A 133 -6.41 7.02 -0.68
CA ASP A 133 -5.39 6.08 -0.17
C ASP A 133 -6.00 4.88 0.55
N VAL A 134 -7.08 5.09 1.31
CA VAL A 134 -7.80 4.03 2.01
C VAL A 134 -8.47 3.10 1.00
N ASP A 135 -9.24 3.66 0.07
CA ASP A 135 -9.91 2.92 -1.01
C ASP A 135 -8.90 2.12 -1.86
N PHE A 136 -7.71 2.68 -2.12
CA PHE A 136 -6.64 2.00 -2.84
C PHE A 136 -6.10 0.80 -2.08
N VAL A 137 -5.74 0.96 -0.81
CA VAL A 137 -5.21 -0.15 0.00
C VAL A 137 -6.25 -1.24 0.19
N ASP A 138 -7.52 -0.88 0.42
CA ASP A 138 -8.60 -1.86 0.53
C ASP A 138 -8.84 -2.60 -0.80
N ALA A 139 -8.75 -1.91 -1.93
CA ALA A 139 -8.80 -2.55 -3.24
C ALA A 139 -7.60 -3.50 -3.47
N VAL A 140 -6.40 -3.18 -2.99
CA VAL A 140 -5.23 -4.09 -3.05
C VAL A 140 -5.46 -5.33 -2.19
N LYS A 141 -5.96 -5.17 -0.95
CA LYS A 141 -6.28 -6.31 -0.07
C LYS A 141 -7.23 -7.28 -0.76
N GLN A 142 -8.31 -6.76 -1.30
CA GLN A 142 -9.36 -7.57 -1.93
C GLN A 142 -8.89 -8.21 -3.24
N ARG A 143 -8.18 -7.46 -4.09
CA ARG A 143 -7.92 -7.86 -5.48
C ARG A 143 -6.56 -8.48 -5.74
N ILE A 144 -5.58 -8.28 -4.87
CA ILE A 144 -4.20 -8.71 -5.12
C ILE A 144 -3.75 -9.69 -4.04
N VAL A 145 -3.91 -9.34 -2.76
CA VAL A 145 -3.57 -10.26 -1.66
C VAL A 145 -4.53 -11.46 -1.64
N GLY A 146 -5.83 -11.22 -1.87
CA GLY A 146 -6.80 -12.31 -2.06
C GLY A 146 -6.48 -13.23 -3.26
N ILE A 147 -5.96 -12.67 -4.37
CA ILE A 147 -5.52 -13.46 -5.53
C ILE A 147 -4.24 -14.24 -5.22
N CYS A 148 -3.31 -13.66 -4.44
CA CYS A 148 -2.08 -14.34 -4.05
C CYS A 148 -2.35 -15.59 -3.19
N HIS A 149 -3.35 -15.53 -2.28
CA HIS A 149 -3.79 -16.70 -1.53
C HIS A 149 -4.50 -17.75 -2.40
N ILE A 150 -5.32 -17.33 -3.37
CA ILE A 150 -6.01 -18.25 -4.29
C ILE A 150 -5.01 -18.92 -5.25
N TRP A 151 -3.98 -18.20 -5.72
CA TRP A 151 -2.89 -18.81 -6.49
C TRP A 151 -2.06 -19.78 -5.63
N ARG A 152 -1.79 -19.45 -4.35
CA ARG A 152 -1.15 -20.39 -3.41
C ARG A 152 -1.96 -21.68 -3.24
N MET A 153 -3.29 -21.63 -3.29
CA MET A 153 -4.14 -22.83 -3.29
C MET A 153 -4.07 -23.62 -4.60
N PHE A 154 -3.89 -22.94 -5.74
CA PHE A 154 -3.73 -23.60 -7.05
C PHE A 154 -2.32 -24.15 -7.29
N GLU A 155 -1.30 -23.64 -6.56
CA GLU A 155 0.10 -24.00 -6.75
C GLU A 155 0.59 -25.12 -5.80
N MET A 156 -0.33 -25.92 -5.26
CA MET A 156 -0.02 -27.15 -4.51
C MET A 156 -0.67 -28.40 -5.12
N SER A 157 -0.25 -28.77 -6.32
CA SER A 157 -0.13 -30.20 -6.68
C SER A 157 0.76 -30.36 -7.92
N LEU A 158 2.06 -30.45 -7.69
CA LEU A 158 3.00 -31.07 -8.63
C LEU A 158 3.21 -32.52 -8.20
N GLU A 159 2.30 -33.42 -8.60
CA GLU A 159 2.62 -34.85 -8.65
C GLU A 159 2.83 -35.26 -10.11
N ASN A 160 4.05 -35.73 -10.41
CA ASN A 160 4.42 -36.42 -11.65
C ASN A 160 4.38 -35.60 -12.96
N GLY A 161 4.72 -34.31 -12.91
CA GLY A 161 5.24 -33.59 -14.08
C GLY A 161 4.27 -33.42 -15.27
N ARG A 162 2.96 -33.33 -15.02
CA ARG A 162 1.98 -32.95 -16.06
C ARG A 162 1.14 -31.75 -15.62
N TRP A 163 1.07 -30.75 -16.49
CA TRP A 163 0.15 -29.62 -16.36
C TRP A 163 -1.30 -30.12 -16.51
N LEU A 164 -2.04 -30.18 -15.41
CA LEU A 164 -3.49 -30.37 -15.46
C LEU A 164 -4.16 -29.00 -15.54
N VAL A 165 -4.68 -28.65 -16.71
CA VAL A 165 -5.59 -27.50 -16.86
C VAL A 165 -6.93 -27.89 -16.21
N PRO A 166 -7.41 -27.21 -15.16
CA PRO A 166 -8.71 -27.53 -14.58
C PRO A 166 -9.82 -26.99 -15.50
N ARG A 167 -10.75 -27.87 -15.90
CA ARG A 167 -12.01 -27.45 -16.52
C ARG A 167 -12.94 -26.84 -15.47
N PRO A 168 -13.76 -25.83 -15.83
CA PRO A 168 -14.66 -25.20 -14.88
C PRO A 168 -15.83 -26.16 -14.61
N ARG A 169 -15.99 -26.59 -13.35
CA ARG A 169 -17.27 -27.10 -12.86
C ARG A 169 -17.59 -26.51 -11.50
N HIS A 170 -18.64 -25.70 -11.55
CA HIS A 170 -19.69 -25.47 -10.55
C HIS A 170 -19.32 -25.20 -9.09
N ARG A 171 -19.70 -23.95 -8.71
CA ARG A 171 -20.22 -23.52 -7.40
C ARG A 171 -19.30 -23.81 -6.20
N LEU A 172 -18.42 -22.86 -5.91
CA LEU A 172 -17.75 -22.74 -4.61
C LEU A 172 -18.67 -21.97 -3.66
N GLU A 173 -19.21 -22.67 -2.66
CA GLU A 173 -19.71 -22.06 -1.43
C GLU A 173 -18.50 -21.52 -0.66
N ILE A 174 -18.52 -20.23 -0.32
CA ILE A 174 -17.47 -19.58 0.46
C ILE A 174 -17.88 -19.71 1.93
N VAL A 175 -17.15 -20.52 2.70
CA VAL A 175 -17.18 -20.47 4.16
C VAL A 175 -16.13 -19.45 4.59
N ILE A 176 -16.58 -18.36 5.22
CA ILE A 176 -15.73 -17.37 5.87
C ILE A 176 -15.68 -17.76 7.35
N GLU A 177 -14.54 -18.26 7.83
CA GLU A 177 -14.26 -18.32 9.26
C GLU A 177 -13.66 -16.96 9.67
N GLU A 178 -14.44 -16.21 10.45
CA GLU A 178 -13.96 -15.06 11.21
C GLU A 178 -13.43 -15.57 12.55
N GLU A 179 -12.11 -15.48 12.79
CA GLU A 179 -11.56 -15.64 14.14
C GLU A 179 -11.43 -14.27 14.83
N CYS A 180 -11.97 -14.23 16.05
CA CYS A 180 -11.97 -13.12 17.01
C CYS A 180 -10.59 -12.85 17.65
#